data_AF-A0A0A2VC53-F1
#
_entry.id   AF-A0A0A2VC53-F1
#
_cell.length_a   1.000
_cell.length_b   1.000
_cell.length_c   1.000
_cell.angle_alpha   90.00
_cell.angle_beta   90.00
_cell.angle_gamma   90.00
#
_symmetry.space_group_name_H-M   'P 1'
#
loop_
_entity.id
_entity.type
_entity.pdbx_description
1 polymer ?
#
loop_
_entity_poly.entity_id
_entity_poly.type
_entity_poly.pdbx_seq_one_letter_code
_entity_poly.pdbx_strand_id
1 'polypeptide(L)'
;MSAVATLRGETPQQVRSLGEQFTAYNFREYAKRRTRDAFHEHKDEKDSRKVQELIQKGLKELQAMKRQTVIGQFYQLDRLVVEARLSLRQDSGKSGQVAKQ
;
A
#
# COMPACT_ATOMS: atom_id res chain seq x y z
N MET A 1 10.31 -2.43 29.46
CA MET A 1 9.46 -3.17 28.50
C MET A 1 9.46 -2.41 27.19
N SER A 2 10.12 -2.96 26.16
CA SER A 2 10.71 -2.21 25.04
C SER A 2 9.69 -1.72 24.00
N ALA A 3 9.68 -0.40 23.74
CA ALA A 3 8.92 0.26 22.67
C ALA A 3 9.19 -0.29 21.25
N VAL A 4 10.24 -1.10 21.10
CA VAL A 4 10.59 -1.77 19.84
C VAL A 4 9.64 -2.94 19.54
N ALA A 5 8.97 -3.51 20.55
CA ALA A 5 8.01 -4.60 20.36
C ALA A 5 6.67 -4.10 19.78
N THR A 6 6.18 -2.94 20.23
CA THR A 6 4.95 -2.31 19.70
C THR A 6 5.13 -1.83 18.26
N LEU A 7 6.30 -1.29 17.92
CA LEU A 7 6.66 -0.91 16.55
C LEU A 7 6.67 -2.11 15.58
N ARG A 8 7.03 -3.32 16.04
CA ARG A 8 7.11 -4.49 15.14
C ARG A 8 5.76 -4.99 14.65
N GLY A 9 4.69 -4.83 15.43
CA GLY A 9 3.34 -5.24 15.04
C GLY A 9 2.62 -4.19 14.19
N GLU A 10 2.71 -2.93 14.59
CA GLU A 10 1.91 -1.84 14.02
C GLU A 10 2.50 -1.25 12.74
N THR A 11 3.84 -1.14 12.65
CA THR A 11 4.50 -0.48 11.51
C THR A 11 4.33 -1.20 10.16
N PRO A 12 4.38 -2.54 10.05
CA PRO A 12 4.21 -3.20 8.75
C PRO A 12 2.78 -3.07 8.23
N GLN A 13 1.80 -3.16 9.13
CA GLN A 13 0.38 -3.04 8.83
C GLN A 13 0.04 -1.61 8.39
N GLN A 14 0.61 -0.61 9.07
CA GLN A 14 0.43 0.80 8.72
C GLN A 14 1.04 1.14 7.37
N VAL A 15 2.27 0.69 7.07
CA VAL A 15 2.89 0.92 5.75
C VAL A 15 2.11 0.20 4.65
N ARG A 16 1.58 -0.99 4.93
CA ARG A 16 0.75 -1.74 3.97
C ARG A 16 -0.59 -1.06 3.70
N SER A 17 -1.28 -0.55 4.73
CA SER A 17 -2.55 0.16 4.57
C SER A 17 -2.39 1.49 3.83
N LEU A 18 -1.25 2.17 4.01
CA LEU A 18 -0.90 3.35 3.21
C LEU A 18 -0.69 3.02 1.74
N GLY A 19 -0.16 1.84 1.42
CA GLY A 19 -0.05 1.33 0.04
C GLY A 19 -1.40 1.09 -0.65
N GLU A 20 -2.46 0.86 0.12
CA GLU A 20 -3.81 0.67 -0.42
C GLU A 20 -4.50 1.97 -0.83
N GLN A 21 -4.00 3.11 -0.36
CA GLN A 21 -4.50 4.43 -0.73
C GLN A 21 -4.15 4.82 -2.17
N PHE A 22 -3.31 4.04 -2.86
CA PHE A 22 -3.00 4.26 -4.27
C PHE A 22 -4.15 3.80 -5.17
N THR A 23 -4.69 4.77 -5.91
CA THR A 23 -5.80 4.60 -6.86
C THR A 23 -5.40 3.68 -8.01
N ALA A 24 -4.26 3.95 -8.65
CA ALA A 24 -3.79 3.15 -9.77
C ALA A 24 -3.25 1.77 -9.32
N TYR A 25 -3.64 0.74 -10.05
CA TYR A 25 -3.36 -0.67 -9.77
C TYR A 25 -1.86 -0.96 -9.69
N ASN A 26 -1.09 -0.44 -10.65
CA ASN A 26 0.36 -0.61 -10.72
C ASN A 26 1.06 -0.09 -9.45
N PHE A 27 0.71 1.10 -8.96
CA PHE A 27 1.32 1.67 -7.76
C PHE A 27 0.90 0.90 -6.50
N ARG A 28 -0.37 0.49 -6.39
CA ARG A 28 -0.86 -0.30 -5.27
C ARG A 28 -0.18 -1.67 -5.18
N GLU A 29 -0.09 -2.40 -6.29
CA GLU A 29 0.55 -3.72 -6.31
C GLU A 29 2.06 -3.62 -6.10
N TYR A 30 2.71 -2.60 -6.68
CA TYR A 30 4.12 -2.35 -6.42
C TYR A 30 4.38 -2.05 -4.93
N ALA A 31 3.58 -1.16 -4.32
CA ALA A 31 3.67 -0.83 -2.90
C ALA A 31 3.54 -2.10 -2.04
N LYS A 32 2.49 -2.89 -2.26
CA LYS A 32 2.23 -4.13 -1.50
C LYS A 32 3.39 -5.11 -1.61
N ARG A 33 3.87 -5.38 -2.83
CA ARG A 33 4.96 -6.31 -3.08
C ARG A 33 6.27 -5.81 -2.46
N ARG A 34 6.65 -4.55 -2.73
CA ARG A 34 7.89 -3.95 -2.24
C ARG A 34 7.96 -3.92 -0.72
N THR A 35 6.87 -3.55 -0.05
CA THR A 35 6.77 -3.58 1.42
C THR A 35 6.92 -5.00 1.92
N ARG A 36 6.16 -5.96 1.38
CA ARG A 36 6.26 -7.37 1.81
C ARG A 36 7.67 -7.93 1.67
N ASP A 37 8.29 -7.72 0.51
CA ASP A 37 9.61 -8.28 0.20
C ASP A 37 10.68 -7.65 1.11
N ALA A 38 10.64 -6.33 1.36
CA ALA A 38 11.55 -5.65 2.27
C ALA A 38 11.41 -6.11 3.73
N PHE A 39 10.17 -6.32 4.21
CA PHE A 39 9.94 -6.86 5.56
C PHE A 39 10.39 -8.32 5.67
N HIS A 40 10.26 -9.12 4.60
CA HIS A 40 10.73 -10.49 4.59
C HIS A 40 12.26 -10.59 4.59
N GLU A 41 12.93 -9.73 3.80
CA GLU A 41 14.38 -9.63 3.71
C GLU A 41 15.03 -9.28 5.06
N HIS A 42 14.41 -8.38 5.83
CA HIS A 42 14.94 -7.92 7.12
C HIS A 42 14.26 -8.54 8.35
N LYS A 43 13.56 -9.67 8.19
CA LYS A 43 12.79 -10.30 9.28
C LYS A 43 13.66 -10.73 10.47
N ASP A 44 14.90 -11.12 10.19
CA ASP A 44 15.84 -11.68 11.17
C ASP A 44 16.79 -10.62 11.76
N GLU A 45 16.65 -9.35 11.36
CA GLU A 45 17.48 -8.26 11.89
C GLU A 45 17.08 -7.97 13.35
N LYS A 46 18.04 -8.16 14.27
CA LYS A 46 17.82 -7.99 15.71
C LYS A 46 18.37 -6.68 16.25
N ASP A 47 19.17 -5.97 15.46
CA ASP A 47 19.72 -4.67 15.83
C ASP A 47 18.63 -3.59 15.74
N SER A 48 18.28 -3.02 16.90
CA SER A 48 17.26 -1.99 17.00
C SER A 48 17.58 -0.74 16.19
N ARG A 49 18.85 -0.39 15.99
CA ARG A 49 19.24 0.81 15.22
C ARG A 49 18.96 0.60 13.74
N LYS A 50 19.40 -0.52 13.19
CA LYS A 50 19.14 -0.88 11.78
C LYS A 50 17.65 -1.04 11.49
N VAL A 51 16.87 -1.63 12.40
CA VAL A 51 15.41 -1.72 12.26
C VAL A 51 14.79 -0.32 12.12
N GLN A 52 15.25 0.63 12.93
CA GLN A 52 14.76 2.00 12.88
C GLN A 52 15.15 2.71 11.58
N GLU A 53 16.38 2.51 11.10
CA GLU A 53 16.84 3.01 9.80
C GLU A 53 16.01 2.44 8.63
N LEU A 54 15.72 1.14 8.66
CA LEU A 54 14.91 0.46 7.65
C LEU A 54 13.46 0.97 7.63
N ILE A 55 12.87 1.20 8.80
CA ILE A 55 11.53 1.81 8.90
C ILE A 55 11.53 3.22 8.30
N GLN A 56 12.53 4.04 8.64
CA GLN A 56 12.64 5.40 8.11
C GLN A 56 12.86 5.41 6.59
N LYS A 57 13.66 4.48 6.08
CA LYS A 57 13.83 4.26 4.64
C LYS A 57 12.49 3.91 3.98
N GLY A 58 11.73 2.97 4.55
CA GLY A 58 10.41 2.57 4.06
C GLY A 58 9.42 3.74 4.00
N LEU A 59 9.38 4.59 5.03
CA LEU A 59 8.53 5.79 5.06
C LEU A 59 8.92 6.80 3.97
N LYS A 60 10.23 7.00 3.75
CA LYS A 60 10.72 7.89 2.69
C LYS A 60 10.37 7.36 1.28
N GLU A 61 10.53 6.06 1.05
CA GLU A 61 10.15 5.40 -0.21
C GLU A 61 8.63 5.54 -0.46
N LEU A 62 7.81 5.33 0.58
CA LEU A 62 6.36 5.48 0.52
C LEU A 62 5.94 6.92 0.16
N GLN A 63 6.57 7.93 0.78
CA GLN A 63 6.29 9.32 0.48
C GLN A 63 6.67 9.69 -0.97
N ALA A 64 7.77 9.13 -1.49
CA ALA A 64 8.18 9.33 -2.88
C ALA A 64 7.15 8.72 -3.86
N MET A 65 6.69 7.51 -3.57
CA MET A 65 5.66 6.84 -4.37
C MET A 65 4.31 7.61 -4.34
N LYS A 66 3.96 8.24 -3.21
CA LYS A 66 2.80 9.13 -3.14
C LYS A 66 2.92 10.33 -4.07
N ARG A 67 4.09 10.97 -4.13
CA ARG A 67 4.34 12.05 -5.09
C ARG A 67 4.24 11.57 -6.54
N GLN A 68 4.81 10.41 -6.85
CA GLN A 68 4.72 9.80 -8.19
C GLN A 68 3.29 9.48 -8.59
N THR A 69 2.47 8.98 -7.67
CA THR A 69 1.05 8.70 -7.93
C THR A 69 0.29 9.98 -8.26
N VAL A 70 0.53 11.06 -7.51
CA VAL A 70 -0.09 12.37 -7.76
C VAL A 70 0.32 12.91 -9.14
N ILE A 71 1.59 12.80 -9.52
CA ILE A 71 2.05 13.20 -10.86
C ILE A 71 1.37 12.34 -11.95
N GLY A 72 1.29 11.03 -11.76
CA GLY A 72 0.59 10.14 -12.68
C GLY A 72 -0.90 10.47 -12.83
N GLN A 73 -1.54 11.02 -11.79
CA GLN A 73 -2.91 11.51 -11.86
C GLN A 73 -3.07 12.80 -12.68
N PHE A 74 -2.04 13.63 -12.81
CA PHE A 74 -2.08 14.82 -13.67
C PHE A 74 -1.92 14.48 -15.15
N TYR A 75 -1.25 13.37 -15.45
CA TYR A 75 -1.05 12.87 -16.82
C TYR A 75 -1.92 11.63 -17.10
N GLN A 76 -3.15 11.59 -16.57
CA GLN A 76 -4.07 10.46 -16.74
C GLN A 76 -4.21 10.08 -18.21
N LEU A 77 -3.54 8.99 -18.60
CA LEU A 77 -3.90 8.17 -19.74
C LEU A 77 -5.07 7.27 -19.32
N ASP A 78 -5.83 6.79 -20.30
CA ASP A 78 -7.00 5.93 -20.10
C ASP A 78 -6.72 4.80 -19.08
N ARG A 79 -7.73 4.49 -18.27
CA ARG A 79 -7.64 3.41 -17.27
C ARG A 79 -7.11 2.13 -17.91
N LEU A 80 -6.20 1.46 -17.19
CA LEU A 80 -5.65 0.19 -17.66
C LEU A 80 -6.76 -0.87 -17.79
N VAL A 81 -6.63 -1.79 -18.76
CA VAL A 81 -7.57 -2.89 -18.99
C VAL A 81 -7.82 -3.73 -17.72
N VAL A 82 -6.80 -3.83 -16.86
CA VAL A 82 -6.86 -4.53 -15.57
C VAL A 82 -7.70 -3.78 -14.52
N GLU A 83 -7.88 -2.47 -14.66
CA GLU A 83 -8.74 -1.66 -13.79
C GLU A 83 -10.20 -1.66 -14.28
N ALA A 84 -10.41 -1.70 -15.60
CA ALA A 84 -11.75 -1.72 -16.21
C ALA A 84 -12.58 -2.97 -15.84
N ARG A 85 -11.94 -4.14 -15.71
CA ARG A 85 -12.62 -5.37 -15.27
C ARG A 85 -12.98 -5.37 -13.78
N LEU A 86 -12.30 -4.57 -12.96
CA LEU A 86 -12.53 -4.50 -11.52
C LEU A 86 -13.76 -3.64 -11.18
N SER A 87 -13.99 -2.55 -11.93
CA SER A 87 -15.20 -1.71 -11.80
C SER A 87 -16.48 -2.51 -12.11
N LEU A 88 -16.48 -3.33 -13.17
CA LEU A 88 -17.64 -4.14 -13.54
C LEU A 88 -18.05 -5.15 -12.46
N ARG A 89 -17.10 -5.65 -11.66
CA ARG A 89 -17.38 -6.54 -10.52
C ARG A 89 -17.85 -5.81 -9.25
N GLN A 90 -17.46 -4.54 -9.06
CA GLN A 90 -17.93 -3.74 -7.92
C GLN A 90 -19.35 -3.20 -8.15
N ASP A 91 -19.72 -2.88 -9.39
CA ASP A 91 -21.05 -2.39 -9.72
C ASP A 91 -22.13 -3.49 -9.60
N SER A 92 -21.81 -4.75 -9.88
CA SER A 92 -22.74 -5.88 -9.67
C SER A 92 -23.08 -6.17 -8.20
N GLY A 93 -22.31 -5.64 -7.25
CA GLY A 93 -22.56 -5.82 -5.81
C GLY A 93 -23.45 -4.75 -5.18
N LYS A 94 -23.64 -3.59 -5.83
CA LYS A 94 -24.44 -2.48 -5.28
C LYS A 94 -25.90 -2.47 -5.75
N SER A 95 -26.22 -3.13 -6.86
CA SER A 95 -27.60 -3.15 -7.40
C SER A 95 -28.58 -4.04 -6.62
N GLY A 96 -28.12 -4.82 -5.63
CA GLY A 96 -28.96 -5.75 -4.86
C GLY A 96 -29.65 -5.19 -3.61
N GLN A 97 -29.43 -3.93 -3.23
CA GLN A 97 -30.01 -3.36 -2.00
C GLN A 97 -31.08 -2.28 -2.21
N VAL A 98 -31.45 -1.95 -3.46
CA VAL A 98 -32.47 -0.92 -3.75
C VAL A 98 -33.71 -1.54 -4.37
N ALA A 99 -34.37 -2.45 -3.64
CA ALA A 99 -35.73 -2.92 -3.96
C ALA A 99 -36.37 -3.63 -2.76
N LYS A 100 -36.67 -2.89 -1.69
CA LYS A 100 -37.74 -3.25 -0.75
C LYS A 100 -38.43 -1.95 -0.31
N GLN A 101 -39.49 -1.60 -1.04
CA GLN A 101 -40.64 -0.87 -0.52
C GLN A 101 -41.81 -1.85 -0.42
#